data_AF-A0A7C0UQC9-F1
#
_entry.id   AF-A0A7C0UQC9-F1
#
_cell.length_a   1.000
_cell.length_b   1.000
_cell.length_c   1.000
_cell.angle_alpha   90.00
_cell.angle_beta   90.00
_cell.angle_gamma   90.00
#
_symmetry.space_group_name_H-M   'P 1'
#
loop_
_entity.id
_entity.type
_entity.pdbx_description
1 polymer ?
#
loop_
_entity_poly.entity_id
_entity_poly.type
_entity_poly.pdbx_seq_one_letter_code
_entity_poly.pdbx_strand_id
1 'polypeptide(L)'
;MLPPAPYLEAHNLVFDPLSLLALLAGTIFLGYLGHVLSTRTGIPDFLWLLLLGLFLGPGIHFFASDLFITFTPLMSALALATVLFESGVKWDLYELLSVLPKAVVFTICSLLLSMFLIGGFLYFMGFSILEGALLGAIIGGGTSSIVVFSFFGERSESKAGKILLLESVINNPLSIIIVVSLLQIEILRVEAVGSLLRAFVGVLSVGVCFGFLFGLIWLWVLRWISKYANILTWGMLLGLYVLTEVLGGGGGGAIACLIFGLVLGNSQHLSRIFKRQLSSKQVLGEVFKFNTELTFLLRAFFFTLLGLTATLDLSLLFASVCCLILFVLARLLVAHFLGYFLKLTKNEKILIGLMVSSGFSVALTSQLPRIYDPEGQLFTDPGIFANFAVWITLLSILISLGVSMIFRKRGVAPVA
;
A
#
# COMPACT_ATOMS: atom_id res chain seq x y z
N MET A 1 12.44 28.67 54.43
CA MET A 1 11.23 28.35 53.65
C MET A 1 11.40 29.00 52.28
N LEU A 2 11.95 28.26 51.33
CA LEU A 2 12.06 28.69 49.93
C LEU A 2 10.71 28.38 49.24
N PRO A 3 10.24 29.23 48.32
CA PRO A 3 9.00 28.97 47.59
C PRO A 3 9.17 27.74 46.69
N PRO A 4 8.11 26.96 46.43
CA PRO A 4 8.22 25.83 45.51
C PRO A 4 8.50 26.34 44.10
N ALA A 5 9.46 25.68 43.46
CA ALA A 5 9.84 25.84 42.07
C ALA A 5 8.65 25.60 41.12
N PRO A 6 8.32 26.53 40.19
CA PRO A 6 7.18 26.41 39.26
C PRO A 6 7.50 25.56 38.00
N TYR A 7 8.34 24.53 38.12
CA TYR A 7 8.83 23.76 36.94
C TYR A 7 8.25 22.33 36.83
N LEU A 8 7.21 21.98 37.58
CA LEU A 8 6.64 20.62 37.59
C LEU A 8 5.36 20.43 36.77
N GLU A 9 4.92 21.43 36.00
CA GLU A 9 3.68 21.34 35.22
C GLU A 9 3.89 21.85 33.78
N ALA A 10 4.46 21.01 32.91
CA ALA A 10 4.14 20.93 31.47
C ALA A 10 5.12 19.98 30.75
N HIS A 11 4.57 19.08 29.94
CA HIS A 11 5.26 18.21 28.97
C HIS A 11 5.96 16.93 29.47
N ASN A 12 5.26 16.13 30.27
CA ASN A 12 5.31 14.68 30.09
C ASN A 12 4.08 14.26 29.29
N LEU A 13 4.20 14.35 27.96
CA LEU A 13 3.21 13.82 27.02
C LEU A 13 2.91 12.36 27.38
N VAL A 14 1.63 12.02 27.33
CA VAL A 14 0.97 10.92 28.05
C VAL A 14 1.45 9.54 27.53
N PHE A 15 2.57 9.05 28.07
CA PHE A 15 3.15 7.73 27.82
C PHE A 15 2.95 6.77 28.99
N ASP A 16 1.76 6.75 29.57
CA ASP A 16 1.37 5.70 30.50
C ASP A 16 0.80 4.48 29.74
N PRO A 17 0.98 3.25 30.26
CA PRO A 17 0.43 2.05 29.63
C PRO A 17 -1.09 2.11 29.40
N LEU A 18 -1.83 2.88 30.21
CA LEU A 18 -3.28 3.00 30.09
C LEU A 18 -3.67 3.83 28.85
N SER A 19 -2.96 4.90 28.53
CA SER A 19 -3.18 5.69 27.32
C SER A 19 -2.90 4.90 26.04
N LEU A 20 -1.84 4.09 26.03
CA LEU A 20 -1.52 3.19 24.93
C LEU A 20 -2.60 2.10 24.77
N LEU A 21 -3.07 1.52 25.88
CA LEU A 21 -4.19 0.58 25.84
C LEU A 21 -5.48 1.23 25.33
N ALA A 22 -5.75 2.49 25.70
CA ALA A 22 -6.87 3.25 25.20
C ALA A 22 -6.75 3.53 23.71
N LEU A 23 -5.55 3.88 23.21
CA LEU A 23 -5.28 4.02 21.79
C LEU A 23 -5.48 2.71 21.04
N LEU A 24 -4.99 1.59 21.59
CA LEU A 24 -5.17 0.27 21.00
C LEU A 24 -6.65 -0.10 20.90
N ALA A 25 -7.39 0.04 21.99
CA ALA A 25 -8.82 -0.23 22.03
C ALA A 25 -9.58 0.69 21.06
N GLY A 26 -9.31 2.00 21.11
CA GLY A 26 -9.92 2.99 20.22
C GLY A 26 -9.68 2.69 18.75
N THR A 27 -8.46 2.30 18.39
CA THR A 27 -8.09 1.90 17.03
C THR A 27 -8.88 0.67 16.57
N ILE A 28 -9.04 -0.35 17.42
CA ILE A 28 -9.79 -1.56 17.06
C ILE A 28 -11.28 -1.26 16.93
N PHE A 29 -11.88 -0.56 17.91
CA PHE A 29 -13.30 -0.20 17.87
C PHE A 29 -13.62 0.68 16.67
N LEU A 30 -12.82 1.73 16.45
CA LEU A 30 -13.02 2.63 15.32
C LEU A 30 -12.72 1.93 13.98
N GLY A 31 -11.75 1.02 13.94
CA GLY A 31 -11.48 0.20 12.77
C GLY A 31 -12.70 -0.65 12.40
N TYR A 32 -13.31 -1.32 13.38
CA TYR A 32 -14.51 -2.12 13.15
C TYR A 32 -15.70 -1.27 12.73
N LEU A 33 -15.94 -0.14 13.41
CA LEU A 33 -16.98 0.82 13.01
C LEU A 33 -16.74 1.36 11.61
N GLY A 34 -15.48 1.68 11.28
CA GLY A 34 -15.04 2.11 9.96
C GLY A 34 -15.30 1.06 8.89
N HIS A 35 -15.08 -0.23 9.20
CA HIS A 35 -15.42 -1.34 8.30
C HIS A 35 -16.94 -1.45 8.08
N VAL A 36 -17.74 -1.37 9.15
CA VAL A 36 -19.22 -1.37 9.04
C VAL A 36 -19.72 -0.17 8.23
N LEU A 37 -19.13 1.01 8.42
CA LEU A 37 -19.44 2.19 7.61
C LEU A 37 -18.97 2.02 6.16
N SER A 38 -17.80 1.44 5.93
CA SER A 38 -17.23 1.20 4.61
C SER A 38 -18.14 0.34 3.75
N THR A 39 -18.67 -0.76 4.32
CA THR A 39 -19.63 -1.62 3.61
C THR A 39 -20.93 -0.92 3.22
N ARG A 40 -21.34 0.13 3.94
CA ARG A 40 -22.56 0.91 3.63
C ARG A 40 -22.31 2.12 2.73
N THR A 41 -21.19 2.81 2.90
CA THR A 41 -20.91 4.12 2.29
C THR A 41 -19.92 4.06 1.13
N GLY A 42 -19.13 2.99 1.04
CA GLY A 42 -18.03 2.86 0.08
C GLY A 42 -16.76 3.63 0.45
N ILE A 43 -16.75 4.31 1.60
CA ILE A 43 -15.58 5.01 2.13
C ILE A 43 -14.64 3.99 2.76
N PRO A 44 -13.35 3.93 2.39
CA PRO A 44 -12.43 2.96 2.98
C PRO A 44 -12.34 3.07 4.51
N ASP A 45 -12.33 1.93 5.17
CA ASP A 45 -12.25 1.78 6.63
C ASP A 45 -11.03 2.49 7.23
N PHE A 46 -9.90 2.40 6.54
CA PHE A 46 -8.65 3.04 6.95
C PHE A 46 -8.69 4.56 6.95
N LEU A 47 -9.63 5.21 6.26
CA LEU A 47 -9.76 6.67 6.28
C LEU A 47 -10.07 7.17 7.69
N TRP A 48 -10.99 6.49 8.38
CA TRP A 48 -11.39 6.82 9.75
C TRP A 48 -10.21 6.70 10.72
N LEU A 49 -9.38 5.67 10.51
CA LEU A 49 -8.20 5.38 11.33
C LEU A 49 -7.12 6.43 11.13
N LEU A 50 -6.88 6.83 9.87
CA LEU A 50 -5.97 7.93 9.55
C LEU A 50 -6.42 9.26 10.19
N LEU A 51 -7.72 9.56 10.14
CA LEU A 51 -8.29 10.76 10.76
C LEU A 51 -8.20 10.72 12.29
N LEU A 52 -8.39 9.55 12.90
CA LEU A 52 -8.20 9.38 14.35
C LEU A 52 -6.75 9.68 14.73
N GLY A 53 -5.78 9.15 13.98
CA GLY A 53 -4.36 9.43 14.20
C GLY A 53 -4.04 10.92 14.04
N LEU A 54 -4.52 11.55 12.97
CA LEU A 54 -4.32 12.98 12.73
C LEU A 54 -4.92 13.85 13.83
N PHE A 55 -6.10 13.46 14.33
CA PHE A 55 -6.78 14.16 15.41
C PHE A 55 -5.99 14.05 16.72
N LEU A 56 -5.62 12.82 17.13
CA LEU A 56 -4.93 12.57 18.40
C LEU A 56 -3.46 13.03 18.41
N GLY A 57 -2.80 13.02 17.25
CA GLY A 57 -1.41 13.45 17.08
C GLY A 57 -1.33 14.95 16.87
N PRO A 58 -1.14 15.45 15.64
CA PRO A 58 -0.93 16.88 15.42
C PRO A 58 -2.17 17.76 15.66
N GLY A 59 -3.38 17.19 15.75
CA GLY A 59 -4.61 17.96 15.98
C GLY A 59 -4.74 18.49 17.42
N ILE A 60 -4.69 17.58 18.40
CA ILE A 60 -4.82 17.94 19.83
C ILE A 60 -3.54 17.74 20.64
N HIS A 61 -2.46 17.22 20.02
CA HIS A 61 -1.17 16.92 20.66
C HIS A 61 -1.28 16.01 21.90
N PHE A 62 -2.21 15.05 21.88
CA PHE A 62 -2.41 14.13 23.01
C PHE A 62 -1.26 13.12 23.12
N PHE A 63 -0.74 12.67 21.98
CA PHE A 63 0.41 11.77 21.88
C PHE A 63 1.61 12.50 21.27
N ALA A 64 2.83 12.27 21.81
CA ALA A 64 4.05 12.78 21.19
C ALA A 64 4.44 11.90 20.00
N SER A 65 4.66 12.50 18.83
CA SER A 65 4.96 11.77 17.59
C SER A 65 6.29 11.02 17.61
N ASP A 66 7.26 11.44 18.45
CA ASP A 66 8.63 10.91 18.46
C ASP A 66 8.73 9.40 18.74
N LEU A 67 7.95 8.88 19.70
CA LEU A 67 7.95 7.44 19.97
C LEU A 67 7.29 6.64 18.84
N PHE A 68 6.19 7.14 18.28
CA PHE A 68 5.50 6.47 17.18
C PHE A 68 6.38 6.39 15.94
N ILE A 69 7.14 7.46 15.67
CA ILE A 69 8.20 7.53 14.67
C ILE A 69 9.20 6.36 14.81
N THR A 70 9.62 6.02 16.04
CA THR A 70 10.54 4.90 16.29
C THR A 70 9.90 3.54 16.01
N PHE A 71 8.60 3.38 16.25
CA PHE A 71 7.86 2.14 15.99
C PHE A 71 7.40 2.00 14.52
N THR A 72 7.34 3.10 13.75
CA THR A 72 6.86 3.09 12.37
C THR A 72 7.54 2.05 11.49
N PRO A 73 8.89 1.91 11.48
CA PRO A 73 9.57 0.95 10.60
C PRO A 73 9.13 -0.50 10.85
N LEU A 74 9.03 -0.90 12.13
CA LEU A 74 8.60 -2.24 12.51
C LEU A 74 7.14 -2.49 12.11
N MET A 75 6.24 -1.57 12.43
CA MET A 75 4.83 -1.69 12.06
C MET A 75 4.63 -1.71 10.55
N SER A 76 5.39 -0.91 9.80
CA SER A 76 5.36 -0.88 8.34
C SER A 76 5.80 -2.21 7.75
N ALA A 77 6.89 -2.81 8.23
CA ALA A 77 7.37 -4.10 7.74
C ALA A 77 6.37 -5.24 8.03
N LEU A 78 5.81 -5.29 9.25
CA LEU A 78 4.78 -6.28 9.61
C LEU A 78 3.52 -6.14 8.74
N ALA A 79 3.04 -4.91 8.56
CA ALA A 79 1.87 -4.62 7.77
C ALA A 79 2.13 -4.93 6.27
N LEU A 80 3.27 -4.51 5.73
CA LEU A 80 3.70 -4.79 4.36
C LEU A 80 3.74 -6.29 4.06
N ALA A 81 4.44 -7.08 4.89
CA ALA A 81 4.55 -8.53 4.70
C ALA A 81 3.19 -9.21 4.71
N THR A 82 2.37 -8.90 5.73
CA THR A 82 1.05 -9.54 5.92
C THR A 82 0.05 -9.18 4.82
N VAL A 83 0.00 -7.91 4.40
CA VAL A 83 -0.95 -7.47 3.38
C VAL A 83 -0.54 -7.93 2.00
N LEU A 84 0.75 -7.95 1.68
CA LEU A 84 1.22 -8.51 0.41
C LEU A 84 0.93 -10.01 0.33
N PHE A 85 1.11 -10.73 1.43
CA PHE A 85 0.71 -12.13 1.50
C PHE A 85 -0.80 -12.31 1.28
N GLU A 86 -1.64 -11.52 1.95
CA GLU A 86 -3.09 -11.56 1.75
C GLU A 86 -3.48 -11.22 0.31
N SER A 87 -2.80 -10.24 -0.29
CA SER A 87 -2.99 -9.83 -1.67
C SER A 87 -2.66 -10.99 -2.62
N GLY A 88 -1.53 -11.67 -2.41
CA GLY A 88 -1.13 -12.84 -3.19
C GLY A 88 -2.13 -14.00 -3.07
N VAL A 89 -2.65 -14.29 -1.88
CA VAL A 89 -3.63 -15.37 -1.67
C VAL A 89 -4.91 -15.16 -2.50
N LYS A 90 -5.35 -13.91 -2.66
CA LYS A 90 -6.57 -13.56 -3.41
C LYS A 90 -6.40 -13.64 -4.93
N TRP A 91 -5.16 -13.68 -5.42
CA TRP A 91 -4.89 -13.69 -6.85
C TRP A 91 -5.09 -15.08 -7.46
N ASP A 92 -5.88 -15.16 -8.52
CA ASP A 92 -5.87 -16.32 -9.41
C ASP A 92 -4.75 -16.16 -10.45
N LEU A 93 -3.80 -17.10 -10.45
CA LEU A 93 -2.65 -17.11 -11.37
C LEU A 93 -3.07 -17.08 -12.84
N TYR A 94 -4.17 -17.75 -13.19
CA TYR A 94 -4.67 -17.82 -14.57
C TYR A 94 -5.34 -16.51 -14.99
N GLU A 95 -6.15 -15.93 -14.11
CA GLU A 95 -6.79 -14.64 -14.35
C GLU A 95 -5.74 -13.54 -14.53
N LEU A 96 -4.74 -13.49 -13.63
CA LEU A 96 -3.60 -12.59 -13.76
C LEU A 96 -2.97 -12.72 -15.15
N LEU A 97 -2.52 -13.92 -15.53
CA LEU A 97 -1.85 -14.17 -16.82
C LEU A 97 -2.71 -13.81 -18.04
N SER A 98 -4.02 -14.00 -17.94
CA SER A 98 -4.96 -13.77 -19.04
C SER A 98 -5.27 -12.29 -19.31
N VAL A 99 -5.20 -11.42 -18.29
CA VAL A 99 -5.54 -9.99 -18.44
C VAL A 99 -4.33 -9.03 -18.35
N LEU A 100 -3.14 -9.58 -18.10
CA LEU A 100 -1.86 -8.89 -17.98
C LEU A 100 -1.58 -7.79 -19.03
N PRO A 101 -1.70 -7.98 -20.36
CA PRO A 101 -1.02 -7.07 -21.28
C PRO A 101 -1.63 -5.67 -21.35
N LYS A 102 -2.96 -5.52 -21.21
CA LYS A 102 -3.61 -4.20 -21.38
C LYS A 102 -3.63 -3.38 -20.10
N ALA A 103 -3.98 -4.01 -18.98
CA ALA A 103 -4.03 -3.35 -17.68
C ALA A 103 -2.61 -2.99 -17.19
N VAL A 104 -1.64 -3.89 -17.36
CA VAL A 104 -0.24 -3.60 -16.96
C VAL A 104 0.36 -2.47 -17.78
N VAL A 105 0.14 -2.44 -19.09
CA VAL A 105 0.65 -1.31 -19.91
C VAL A 105 0.04 0.01 -19.45
N PHE A 106 -1.27 0.02 -19.16
CA PHE A 106 -1.92 1.21 -18.61
C PHE A 106 -1.29 1.64 -17.27
N THR A 107 -1.16 0.71 -16.34
CA THR A 107 -0.54 0.95 -15.02
C THR A 107 0.89 1.48 -15.15
N ILE A 108 1.73 0.83 -15.95
CA ILE A 108 3.14 1.23 -16.11
C ILE A 108 3.23 2.61 -16.77
N CYS A 109 2.47 2.87 -17.83
CA CYS A 109 2.46 4.18 -18.47
C CYS A 109 1.97 5.28 -17.52
N SER A 110 0.91 5.01 -16.76
CA SER A 110 0.40 5.94 -15.74
C SER A 110 1.45 6.25 -14.69
N LEU A 111 2.12 5.22 -14.18
CA LEU A 111 3.13 5.35 -13.15
C LEU A 111 4.35 6.12 -13.65
N LEU A 112 4.91 5.75 -14.81
CA LEU A 112 6.06 6.45 -15.41
C LEU A 112 5.76 7.92 -15.71
N LEU A 113 4.56 8.21 -16.24
CA LEU A 113 4.16 9.59 -16.49
C LEU A 113 3.97 10.38 -15.18
N SER A 114 3.47 9.73 -14.13
CA SER A 114 3.35 10.33 -12.80
C SER A 114 4.72 10.65 -12.21
N MET A 115 5.68 9.72 -12.31
CA MET A 115 7.08 9.95 -11.91
C MET A 115 7.68 11.14 -12.65
N PHE A 116 7.46 11.24 -13.95
CA PHE A 116 7.99 12.34 -14.76
C PHE A 116 7.38 13.69 -14.38
N LEU A 117 6.04 13.78 -14.29
CA LEU A 117 5.35 15.04 -14.01
C LEU A 117 5.58 15.52 -12.56
N ILE A 118 5.43 14.61 -11.59
CA ILE A 118 5.63 14.93 -10.17
C ILE A 118 7.11 15.19 -9.89
N GLY A 119 8.00 14.40 -10.48
CA GLY A 119 9.44 14.59 -10.36
C GLY A 119 9.91 15.93 -10.92
N GLY A 120 9.42 16.31 -12.11
CA GLY A 120 9.71 17.62 -12.69
C GLY A 120 9.21 18.77 -11.81
N PHE A 121 7.99 18.67 -11.28
CA PHE A 121 7.43 19.69 -10.38
C PHE A 121 8.24 19.84 -9.09
N LEU A 122 8.58 18.74 -8.44
CA LEU A 122 9.33 18.77 -7.18
C LEU A 122 10.78 19.22 -7.36
N TYR A 123 11.39 18.94 -8.52
CA TYR A 123 12.69 19.50 -8.85
C TYR A 123 12.69 21.04 -8.84
N PHE A 124 11.63 21.67 -9.36
CA PHE A 124 11.47 23.13 -9.27
C PHE A 124 11.21 23.63 -7.84
N MET A 125 10.72 22.77 -6.95
CA MET A 125 10.56 23.08 -5.52
C MET A 125 11.84 22.86 -4.69
N GLY A 126 12.94 22.44 -5.33
CA GLY A 126 14.23 22.24 -4.68
C GLY A 126 14.52 20.80 -4.22
N PHE A 127 13.65 19.85 -4.52
CA PHE A 127 13.91 18.43 -4.29
C PHE A 127 14.85 17.84 -5.34
N SER A 128 15.53 16.75 -5.01
CA SER A 128 16.29 16.01 -6.01
C SER A 128 15.36 15.34 -7.03
N ILE A 129 15.88 15.11 -8.24
CA ILE A 129 15.12 14.41 -9.31
C ILE A 129 14.69 13.02 -8.82
N LEU A 130 15.53 12.35 -8.02
CA LEU A 130 15.20 11.05 -7.46
C LEU A 130 14.09 11.16 -6.42
N GLU A 131 14.17 12.09 -5.46
CA GLU A 131 13.12 12.30 -4.45
C GLU A 131 11.76 12.56 -5.13
N GLY A 132 11.78 13.41 -6.17
CA GLY A 132 10.58 13.70 -6.96
C GLY A 132 10.05 12.47 -7.73
N ALA A 133 10.93 11.70 -8.37
CA ALA A 133 10.56 10.47 -9.06
C ALA A 133 10.05 9.39 -8.09
N LEU A 134 10.65 9.29 -6.91
CA LEU A 134 10.27 8.37 -5.84
C LEU A 134 8.88 8.71 -5.31
N LEU A 135 8.60 9.99 -5.03
CA LEU A 135 7.26 10.43 -4.64
C LEU A 135 6.25 10.18 -5.76
N GLY A 136 6.62 10.44 -7.01
CA GLY A 136 5.77 10.13 -8.15
C GLY A 136 5.46 8.63 -8.31
N ALA A 137 6.41 7.74 -7.97
CA ALA A 137 6.19 6.29 -7.95
C ALA A 137 5.32 5.82 -6.77
N ILE A 138 5.48 6.46 -5.60
CA ILE A 138 4.64 6.24 -4.41
C ILE A 138 3.18 6.63 -4.73
N ILE A 139 2.95 7.83 -5.27
CA ILE A 139 1.61 8.35 -5.59
C ILE A 139 1.00 7.63 -6.80
N GLY A 140 1.82 7.33 -7.81
CA GLY A 140 1.41 6.71 -9.07
C GLY A 140 0.72 5.35 -8.93
N GLY A 141 0.90 4.68 -7.79
CA GLY A 141 0.19 3.45 -7.42
C GLY A 141 -1.26 3.65 -6.91
N GLY A 142 -1.77 4.89 -6.86
CA GLY A 142 -2.99 5.26 -6.13
C GLY A 142 -4.34 4.88 -6.75
N THR A 143 -4.65 3.57 -6.83
CA THR A 143 -6.02 3.08 -7.11
C THR A 143 -6.43 2.05 -6.06
N SER A 144 -7.32 2.43 -5.14
CA SER A 144 -7.78 1.60 -4.03
C SER A 144 -8.90 0.68 -4.48
N SER A 145 -8.69 -0.64 -4.33
CA SER A 145 -9.70 -1.66 -4.67
C SER A 145 -11.01 -1.45 -3.93
N ILE A 146 -10.99 -0.96 -2.67
CA ILE A 146 -12.20 -0.73 -1.87
C ILE A 146 -13.10 0.32 -2.54
N VAL A 147 -12.52 1.42 -3.01
CA VAL A 147 -13.27 2.50 -3.67
C VAL A 147 -13.85 2.01 -4.99
N VAL A 148 -13.03 1.31 -5.78
CA VAL A 148 -13.46 0.74 -7.07
C VAL A 148 -14.59 -0.29 -6.88
N PHE A 149 -14.46 -1.18 -5.88
CA PHE A 149 -15.50 -2.17 -5.54
C PHE A 149 -16.78 -1.51 -5.05
N SER A 150 -16.72 -0.43 -4.26
CA SER A 150 -17.94 0.26 -3.83
C SER A 150 -18.71 0.90 -5.00
N PHE A 151 -17.99 1.25 -6.08
CA PHE A 151 -18.57 1.91 -7.23
C PHE A 151 -19.09 0.91 -8.28
N PHE A 152 -18.32 -0.14 -8.59
CA PHE A 152 -18.66 -1.10 -9.64
C PHE A 152 -19.17 -2.45 -9.12
N GLY A 153 -19.08 -2.72 -7.82
CA GLY A 153 -19.19 -4.06 -7.26
C GLY A 153 -17.93 -4.90 -7.47
N GLU A 154 -17.93 -6.11 -6.92
CA GLU A 154 -16.81 -7.07 -7.07
C GLU A 154 -16.62 -7.56 -8.51
N ARG A 155 -17.67 -7.45 -9.34
CA ARG A 155 -17.67 -7.84 -10.75
C ARG A 155 -18.36 -6.78 -11.58
N SER A 156 -17.58 -6.09 -12.41
CA SER A 156 -18.11 -5.11 -13.38
C SER A 156 -18.17 -5.72 -14.77
N GLU A 157 -19.28 -5.52 -15.49
CA GLU A 157 -19.34 -5.82 -16.92
C GLU A 157 -18.84 -4.66 -17.80
N SER A 158 -18.73 -3.45 -17.25
CA SER A 158 -18.18 -2.30 -17.98
C SER A 158 -16.68 -2.46 -18.23
N LYS A 159 -16.19 -2.00 -19.39
CA LYS A 159 -14.76 -2.03 -19.71
C LYS A 159 -13.94 -1.22 -18.72
N ALA A 160 -14.43 -0.03 -18.34
CA ALA A 160 -13.78 0.81 -17.35
C ALA A 160 -13.68 0.14 -15.99
N GLY A 161 -14.74 -0.53 -15.52
CA GLY A 161 -14.70 -1.26 -14.27
C GLY A 161 -13.73 -2.44 -14.32
N LYS A 162 -13.71 -3.24 -15.40
CA LYS A 162 -12.71 -4.32 -15.55
C LYS A 162 -11.28 -3.79 -15.49
N ILE A 163 -10.98 -2.68 -16.17
CA ILE A 163 -9.65 -2.04 -16.14
C ILE A 163 -9.31 -1.55 -14.73
N LEU A 164 -10.20 -0.78 -14.08
CA LEU A 164 -9.95 -0.21 -12.75
C LEU A 164 -9.82 -1.29 -11.67
N LEU A 165 -10.60 -2.36 -11.76
CA LEU A 165 -10.50 -3.50 -10.85
C LEU A 165 -9.12 -4.16 -10.97
N LEU A 166 -8.69 -4.47 -12.19
CA LEU A 166 -7.37 -5.07 -12.45
C LEU A 166 -6.22 -4.12 -12.07
N GLU A 167 -6.34 -2.84 -12.42
CA GLU A 167 -5.36 -1.82 -12.03
C GLU A 167 -5.22 -1.75 -10.51
N SER A 168 -6.33 -1.73 -9.76
CA SER A 168 -6.28 -1.68 -8.30
C SER A 168 -5.58 -2.89 -7.67
N VAL A 169 -5.70 -4.04 -8.31
CA VAL A 169 -5.08 -5.29 -7.89
C VAL A 169 -3.58 -5.25 -8.20
N ILE A 170 -3.21 -4.85 -9.42
CA ILE A 170 -1.84 -4.83 -9.96
C ILE A 170 -0.98 -3.69 -9.36
N ASN A 171 -1.58 -2.53 -9.09
CA ASN A 171 -0.86 -1.34 -8.61
C ASN A 171 -0.14 -1.59 -7.30
N ASN A 172 -0.77 -2.31 -6.35
CA ASN A 172 -0.21 -2.54 -5.02
C ASN A 172 1.19 -3.19 -5.09
N PRO A 173 1.36 -4.38 -5.70
CA PRO A 173 2.68 -4.98 -5.80
C PRO A 173 3.62 -4.22 -6.74
N LEU A 174 3.14 -3.68 -7.88
CA LEU A 174 4.01 -2.96 -8.81
C LEU A 174 4.60 -1.68 -8.22
N SER A 175 3.81 -0.89 -7.50
CA SER A 175 4.28 0.34 -6.85
C SER A 175 5.35 0.03 -5.81
N ILE A 176 5.14 -1.00 -4.98
CA ILE A 176 6.13 -1.43 -3.99
C ILE A 176 7.45 -1.83 -4.67
N ILE A 177 7.38 -2.66 -5.72
CA ILE A 177 8.56 -3.10 -6.47
C ILE A 177 9.34 -1.89 -7.03
N ILE A 178 8.65 -0.94 -7.67
CA ILE A 178 9.32 0.21 -8.29
C ILE A 178 9.93 1.13 -7.24
N VAL A 179 9.22 1.41 -6.13
CA VAL A 179 9.74 2.25 -5.04
C VAL A 179 10.99 1.62 -4.42
N VAL A 180 10.93 0.33 -4.08
CA VAL A 180 12.11 -0.42 -3.59
C VAL A 180 13.27 -0.34 -4.58
N SER A 181 12.99 -0.51 -5.87
CA SER A 181 14.03 -0.48 -6.89
C SER A 181 14.67 0.89 -7.03
N LEU A 182 13.89 1.97 -6.92
CA LEU A 182 14.40 3.34 -6.91
C LEU A 182 15.27 3.63 -5.68
N LEU A 183 14.89 3.11 -4.51
CA LEU A 183 15.69 3.25 -3.28
C LEU A 183 17.06 2.57 -3.41
N GLN A 184 17.10 1.39 -4.04
CA GLN A 184 18.37 0.68 -4.25
C GLN A 184 19.34 1.42 -5.18
N ILE A 185 18.82 2.22 -6.13
CA ILE A 185 19.67 3.05 -7.00
C ILE A 185 20.52 3.98 -6.17
N GLU A 186 19.89 4.61 -5.19
CA GLU A 186 20.51 5.60 -4.32
C GLU A 186 21.47 4.94 -3.34
N ILE A 187 21.04 3.85 -2.70
CA ILE A 187 21.87 3.09 -1.75
C ILE A 187 23.14 2.55 -2.42
N LEU A 188 23.00 1.99 -3.62
CA LEU A 188 24.12 1.38 -4.35
C LEU A 188 24.90 2.39 -5.20
N ARG A 189 24.50 3.68 -5.21
CA ARG A 189 25.07 4.76 -6.05
C ARG A 189 25.25 4.33 -7.52
N VAL A 190 24.22 3.70 -8.07
CA VAL A 190 24.30 3.10 -9.40
C VAL A 190 24.04 4.16 -10.48
N GLU A 191 25.11 4.64 -11.11
CA GLU A 191 25.01 5.74 -12.10
C GLU A 191 24.48 5.31 -13.48
N ALA A 192 24.56 4.02 -13.84
CA ALA A 192 24.19 3.56 -15.19
C ALA A 192 22.80 2.88 -15.24
N VAL A 193 21.98 3.27 -16.22
CA VAL A 193 20.63 2.70 -16.47
C VAL A 193 20.65 1.17 -16.64
N GLY A 194 21.69 0.62 -17.27
CA GLY A 194 21.85 -0.82 -17.46
C GLY A 194 22.07 -1.61 -16.16
N SER A 195 22.65 -0.98 -15.14
CA SER A 195 22.79 -1.59 -13.81
C SER A 195 21.52 -1.46 -12.97
N LEU A 196 20.66 -0.48 -13.25
CA LEU A 196 19.32 -0.39 -12.63
C LEU A 196 18.45 -1.57 -13.01
N LEU A 197 18.39 -1.89 -14.32
CA LEU A 197 17.66 -3.05 -14.80
C LEU A 197 18.21 -4.35 -14.21
N ARG A 198 19.53 -4.47 -14.04
CA ARG A 198 20.13 -5.64 -13.40
C ARG A 198 19.79 -5.74 -11.91
N ALA A 199 19.84 -4.63 -11.17
CA ALA A 199 19.46 -4.61 -9.74
C ALA A 199 17.97 -4.96 -9.56
N PHE A 200 17.11 -4.33 -10.37
CA PHE A 200 15.67 -4.62 -10.44
C PHE A 200 15.39 -6.09 -10.72
N VAL A 201 15.99 -6.65 -11.78
CA VAL A 201 15.84 -8.07 -12.12
C VAL A 201 16.41 -8.95 -11.02
N GLY A 202 17.51 -8.58 -10.39
CA GLY A 202 18.12 -9.33 -9.28
C GLY A 202 17.16 -9.47 -8.11
N VAL A 203 16.63 -8.36 -7.61
CA VAL A 203 15.74 -8.33 -6.43
C VAL A 203 14.40 -9.02 -6.72
N LEU A 204 13.85 -8.80 -7.91
CA LEU A 204 12.68 -9.55 -8.36
C LEU A 204 12.96 -11.05 -8.45
N SER A 205 14.08 -11.44 -9.03
CA SER A 205 14.42 -12.86 -9.20
C SER A 205 14.60 -13.56 -7.86
N VAL A 206 15.28 -12.91 -6.90
CA VAL A 206 15.45 -13.45 -5.55
C VAL A 206 14.10 -13.55 -4.84
N GLY A 207 13.30 -12.47 -4.83
CA GLY A 207 11.97 -12.49 -4.20
C GLY A 207 11.05 -13.57 -4.78
N VAL A 208 10.98 -13.67 -6.11
CA VAL A 208 10.19 -14.70 -6.80
C VAL A 208 10.69 -16.10 -6.51
N CYS A 209 12.01 -16.33 -6.59
CA CYS A 209 12.61 -17.65 -6.36
C CYS A 209 12.33 -18.14 -4.93
N PHE A 210 12.63 -17.31 -3.92
CA PHE A 210 12.43 -17.67 -2.53
C PHE A 210 10.95 -17.78 -2.18
N GLY A 211 10.11 -16.83 -2.59
CA GLY A 211 8.66 -16.89 -2.35
C GLY A 211 8.03 -18.15 -2.95
N PHE A 212 8.45 -18.52 -4.17
CA PHE A 212 7.94 -19.72 -4.83
C PHE A 212 8.43 -21.01 -4.16
N LEU A 213 9.75 -21.10 -3.91
CA LEU A 213 10.37 -22.27 -3.28
C LEU A 213 9.77 -22.52 -1.88
N PHE A 214 9.78 -21.51 -1.03
CA PHE A 214 9.23 -21.63 0.31
C PHE A 214 7.71 -21.81 0.31
N GLY A 215 6.99 -21.26 -0.66
CA GLY A 215 5.56 -21.52 -0.85
C GLY A 215 5.27 -23.00 -1.10
N LEU A 216 6.02 -23.64 -1.99
CA LEU A 216 5.88 -25.06 -2.27
C LEU A 216 6.26 -25.94 -1.08
N ILE A 217 7.39 -25.63 -0.42
CA ILE A 217 7.82 -26.34 0.79
C ILE A 217 6.75 -26.21 1.87
N TRP A 218 6.19 -25.02 2.06
CA TRP A 218 5.21 -24.76 3.10
C TRP A 218 3.89 -25.47 2.86
N LEU A 219 3.41 -25.54 1.62
CA LEU A 219 2.25 -26.36 1.29
C LEU A 219 2.45 -27.81 1.76
N TRP A 220 3.62 -28.39 1.49
CA TRP A 220 3.95 -29.73 1.94
C TRP A 220 3.99 -29.85 3.48
N VAL A 221 4.57 -28.87 4.18
CA VAL A 221 4.61 -28.82 5.65
C VAL A 221 3.21 -28.75 6.26
N LEU A 222 2.31 -27.94 5.69
CA LEU A 222 0.92 -27.78 6.17
C LEU A 222 0.09 -29.07 6.12
N ARG A 223 0.57 -30.12 5.44
CA ARG A 223 -0.05 -31.44 5.48
C ARG A 223 0.11 -32.16 6.82
N TRP A 224 1.20 -31.84 7.53
CA TRP A 224 1.58 -32.48 8.77
C TRP A 224 1.13 -31.69 9.99
N ILE A 225 0.71 -30.44 9.80
CA ILE A 225 0.38 -29.50 10.86
C ILE A 225 -1.10 -29.16 10.78
N SER A 226 -1.86 -29.60 11.78
CA SER A 226 -3.27 -29.24 11.94
C SER A 226 -3.49 -28.17 13.00
N LYS A 227 -2.70 -28.18 14.08
CA LYS A 227 -2.84 -27.25 15.20
C LYS A 227 -1.93 -26.03 15.02
N TYR A 228 -2.46 -24.84 15.28
CA TYR A 228 -1.74 -23.55 15.20
C TYR A 228 -1.11 -23.24 13.82
N ALA A 229 -1.58 -23.89 12.75
CA ALA A 229 -1.08 -23.69 11.39
C ALA A 229 -1.13 -22.21 10.96
N ASN A 230 -2.14 -21.46 11.43
CA ASN A 230 -2.34 -20.04 11.12
C ASN A 230 -1.19 -19.18 11.67
N ILE A 231 -0.91 -19.30 12.97
CA ILE A 231 0.17 -18.57 13.65
C ILE A 231 1.53 -18.99 13.07
N LEU A 232 1.71 -20.28 12.84
CA LEU A 232 2.96 -20.81 12.29
C LEU A 232 3.19 -20.32 10.85
N THR A 233 2.15 -20.21 10.03
CA THR A 233 2.26 -19.65 8.67
C THR A 233 2.63 -18.17 8.71
N TRP A 234 2.09 -17.41 9.66
CA TRP A 234 2.50 -16.02 9.86
C TRP A 234 3.96 -15.91 10.32
N GLY A 235 4.41 -16.78 11.24
CA GLY A 235 5.82 -16.87 11.61
C GLY A 235 6.75 -17.22 10.43
N MET A 236 6.34 -18.16 9.59
CA MET A 236 7.04 -18.51 8.36
C MET A 236 7.10 -17.33 7.38
N LEU A 237 6.00 -16.58 7.23
CA LEU A 237 5.93 -15.40 6.39
C LEU A 237 6.94 -14.33 6.84
N LEU A 238 7.00 -14.03 8.13
CA LEU A 238 7.95 -13.06 8.69
C LEU A 238 9.40 -13.55 8.54
N GLY A 239 9.65 -14.84 8.78
CA GLY A 239 10.96 -15.45 8.56
C GLY A 239 11.40 -15.36 7.10
N LEU A 240 10.49 -15.59 6.16
CA LEU A 240 10.74 -15.45 4.72
C LEU A 240 11.07 -14.01 4.35
N TYR A 241 10.32 -13.04 4.87
CA TYR A 241 10.58 -11.61 4.66
C TYR A 241 12.00 -11.25 5.08
N VAL A 242 12.39 -11.60 6.31
CA VAL A 242 13.74 -11.30 6.84
C VAL A 242 14.83 -12.01 6.02
N LEU A 243 14.65 -13.31 5.74
CA LEU A 243 15.62 -14.09 4.98
C LEU A 243 15.90 -13.48 3.61
N THR A 244 14.85 -13.03 2.92
CA THR A 244 14.96 -12.50 1.57
C THR A 244 15.42 -11.05 1.53
N GLU A 245 15.13 -10.24 2.55
CA GLU A 245 15.77 -8.93 2.71
C GLU A 245 17.29 -9.07 2.89
N VAL A 246 17.73 -10.00 3.73
CA VAL A 246 19.17 -10.23 4.00
C VAL A 246 19.89 -10.81 2.79
N LEU A 247 19.30 -11.79 2.10
CA LEU A 247 19.92 -12.45 0.94
C LEU A 247 19.77 -11.68 -0.37
N GLY A 248 18.71 -10.88 -0.51
CA GLY A 248 18.36 -10.16 -1.73
C GLY A 248 18.94 -8.76 -1.85
N GLY A 249 19.74 -8.31 -0.89
CA GLY A 249 20.35 -6.97 -0.90
C GLY A 249 19.38 -5.84 -0.55
N GLY A 250 18.33 -6.15 0.24
CA GLY A 250 17.22 -5.25 0.57
C GLY A 250 16.18 -5.20 -0.54
N GLY A 251 14.90 -5.37 -0.24
CA GLY A 251 13.77 -5.20 -1.17
C GLY A 251 13.11 -6.47 -1.68
N GLY A 252 13.73 -7.63 -1.47
CA GLY A 252 13.20 -8.94 -1.87
C GLY A 252 12.08 -9.45 -0.96
N GLY A 253 11.99 -8.95 0.28
CA GLY A 253 11.06 -9.40 1.32
C GLY A 253 9.59 -9.26 0.94
N ALA A 254 9.24 -8.07 0.48
CA ALA A 254 7.90 -7.75 0.02
C ALA A 254 7.46 -8.69 -1.13
N ILE A 255 8.32 -8.87 -2.13
CA ILE A 255 8.04 -9.69 -3.31
C ILE A 255 7.92 -11.17 -2.91
N ALA A 256 8.79 -11.66 -2.04
CA ALA A 256 8.73 -13.02 -1.55
C ALA A 256 7.42 -13.32 -0.82
N CYS A 257 6.93 -12.39 0.02
CA CYS A 257 5.65 -12.51 0.72
C CYS A 257 4.46 -12.58 -0.24
N LEU A 258 4.45 -11.74 -1.28
CA LEU A 258 3.43 -11.76 -2.32
C LEU A 258 3.40 -13.10 -3.06
N ILE A 259 4.56 -13.57 -3.52
CA ILE A 259 4.68 -14.82 -4.28
C ILE A 259 4.37 -16.03 -3.40
N PHE A 260 4.77 -16.00 -2.13
CA PHE A 260 4.39 -17.00 -1.14
C PHE A 260 2.86 -17.09 -0.98
N GLY A 261 2.18 -15.94 -0.86
CA GLY A 261 0.72 -15.85 -0.85
C GLY A 261 0.10 -16.41 -2.13
N LEU A 262 0.65 -16.04 -3.28
CA LEU A 262 0.19 -16.51 -4.60
C LEU A 262 0.26 -18.04 -4.71
N VAL A 263 1.36 -18.65 -4.28
CA VAL A 263 1.54 -20.11 -4.29
C VAL A 263 0.53 -20.80 -3.36
N LEU A 264 0.33 -20.26 -2.15
CA LEU A 264 -0.64 -20.82 -1.20
C LEU A 264 -2.08 -20.69 -1.72
N GLY A 265 -2.47 -19.51 -2.20
CA GLY A 265 -3.80 -19.25 -2.76
C GLY A 265 -4.14 -20.18 -3.93
N ASN A 266 -3.16 -20.49 -4.76
CA ASN A 266 -3.32 -21.34 -5.96
C ASN A 266 -2.98 -22.82 -5.72
N SER A 267 -2.95 -23.27 -4.46
CA SER A 267 -2.63 -24.64 -4.07
C SER A 267 -3.48 -25.71 -4.78
N GLN A 268 -4.75 -25.43 -5.11
CA GLN A 268 -5.61 -26.36 -5.84
C GLN A 268 -5.12 -26.59 -7.28
N HIS A 269 -4.75 -25.51 -7.98
CA HIS A 269 -4.19 -25.60 -9.32
C HIS A 269 -2.83 -26.32 -9.31
N LEU A 270 -1.96 -25.95 -8.36
CA LEU A 270 -0.67 -26.61 -8.16
C LEU A 270 -0.83 -28.10 -7.85
N SER A 271 -1.80 -28.48 -7.02
CA SER A 271 -2.04 -29.89 -6.69
C SER A 271 -2.46 -30.73 -7.91
N ARG A 272 -3.17 -30.12 -8.87
CA ARG A 272 -3.52 -30.76 -10.15
C ARG A 272 -2.29 -30.91 -11.05
N ILE A 273 -1.47 -29.86 -11.16
CA ILE A 273 -0.25 -29.87 -11.99
C ILE A 273 0.74 -30.92 -11.47
N PHE A 274 0.99 -30.94 -10.16
CA PHE A 274 1.90 -31.89 -9.51
C PHE A 274 1.26 -33.27 -9.27
N LYS A 275 -0.02 -33.46 -9.65
CA LYS A 275 -0.81 -34.70 -9.44
C LYS A 275 -0.74 -35.25 -8.01
N ARG A 276 -0.59 -34.39 -7.01
CA ARG A 276 -0.42 -34.76 -5.60
C ARG A 276 -1.18 -33.77 -4.73
N GLN A 277 -1.85 -34.28 -3.69
CA GLN A 277 -2.48 -33.40 -2.71
C GLN A 277 -1.39 -32.62 -1.95
N LEU A 278 -1.29 -31.33 -2.23
CA LEU A 278 -0.26 -30.48 -1.66
C LEU A 278 -0.62 -29.95 -0.28
N SER A 279 -1.90 -29.78 0.06
CA SER A 279 -2.34 -29.34 1.40
C SER A 279 -3.78 -29.77 1.72
N SER A 280 -4.17 -29.63 2.99
CA SER A 280 -5.56 -29.74 3.42
C SER A 280 -6.31 -28.43 3.14
N LYS A 281 -7.40 -28.49 2.35
CA LYS A 281 -8.22 -27.31 2.04
C LYS A 281 -8.77 -26.61 3.29
N GLN A 282 -9.08 -27.39 4.32
CA GLN A 282 -9.62 -26.86 5.57
C GLN A 282 -8.56 -26.04 6.32
N VAL A 283 -7.35 -26.60 6.50
CA VAL A 283 -6.23 -25.90 7.16
C VAL A 283 -5.90 -24.61 6.42
N LEU A 284 -5.84 -24.64 5.09
CA LEU A 284 -5.60 -23.43 4.29
C LEU A 284 -6.69 -22.38 4.46
N GLY A 285 -7.96 -22.79 4.53
CA GLY A 285 -9.09 -21.89 4.77
C GLY A 285 -8.99 -21.19 6.13
N GLU A 286 -8.56 -21.89 7.18
CA GLU A 286 -8.32 -21.31 8.50
C GLU A 286 -7.14 -20.32 8.48
N VAL A 287 -6.05 -20.68 7.80
CA VAL A 287 -4.87 -19.80 7.63
C VAL A 287 -5.29 -18.50 6.95
N PHE A 288 -6.07 -18.58 5.88
CA PHE A 288 -6.52 -17.40 5.12
C PHE A 288 -7.47 -16.52 5.92
N LYS A 289 -8.42 -17.10 6.67
CA LYS A 289 -9.32 -16.34 7.55
C LYS A 289 -8.54 -15.57 8.61
N PHE A 290 -7.65 -16.26 9.33
CA PHE A 290 -6.80 -15.64 10.33
C PHE A 290 -5.94 -14.52 9.73
N ASN A 291 -5.36 -14.75 8.55
CA ASN A 291 -4.53 -13.73 7.91
C ASN A 291 -5.33 -12.51 7.48
N THR A 292 -6.57 -12.65 7.02
CA THR A 292 -7.46 -11.51 6.73
C THR A 292 -7.79 -10.72 7.99
N GLU A 293 -8.09 -11.39 9.10
CA GLU A 293 -8.31 -10.73 10.41
C GLU A 293 -7.05 -10.00 10.91
N LEU A 294 -5.88 -10.62 10.75
CA LEU A 294 -4.60 -10.05 11.13
C LEU A 294 -4.24 -8.84 10.25
N THR A 295 -4.43 -8.93 8.93
CA THR A 295 -4.25 -7.78 8.02
C THR A 295 -5.13 -6.61 8.43
N PHE A 296 -6.41 -6.87 8.73
CA PHE A 296 -7.33 -5.82 9.17
C PHE A 296 -6.78 -5.10 10.41
N LEU A 297 -6.33 -5.86 11.41
CA LEU A 297 -5.75 -5.32 12.63
C LEU A 297 -4.46 -4.51 12.36
N LEU A 298 -3.52 -5.06 11.59
CA LEU A 298 -2.27 -4.37 11.27
C LEU A 298 -2.50 -3.11 10.44
N ARG A 299 -3.44 -3.14 9.50
CA ARG A 299 -3.84 -1.98 8.72
C ARG A 299 -4.40 -0.89 9.63
N ALA A 300 -5.24 -1.26 10.60
CA ALA A 300 -5.83 -0.32 11.54
C ALA A 300 -4.76 0.42 12.37
N PHE A 301 -3.81 -0.32 12.92
CA PHE A 301 -2.69 0.28 13.65
C PHE A 301 -1.77 1.09 12.76
N PHE A 302 -1.45 0.58 11.57
CA PHE A 302 -0.57 1.27 10.63
C PHE A 302 -1.11 2.64 10.22
N PHE A 303 -2.38 2.74 9.82
CA PHE A 303 -2.97 4.01 9.43
C PHE A 303 -3.16 4.98 10.58
N THR A 304 -3.51 4.47 11.77
CA THR A 304 -3.57 5.29 12.98
C THR A 304 -2.19 5.89 13.30
N LEU A 305 -1.15 5.06 13.22
CA LEU A 305 0.23 5.48 13.44
C LEU A 305 0.70 6.48 12.38
N LEU A 306 0.38 6.24 11.09
CA LEU A 306 0.65 7.16 9.99
C LEU A 306 0.08 8.55 10.28
N GLY A 307 -1.17 8.61 10.75
CA GLY A 307 -1.84 9.86 11.13
C GLY A 307 -1.22 10.53 12.36
N LEU A 308 -0.84 9.76 13.38
CA LEU A 308 -0.17 10.28 14.59
C LEU A 308 1.18 10.93 14.29
N THR A 309 1.90 10.41 13.30
CA THR A 309 3.22 10.92 12.90
C THR A 309 3.16 12.01 11.83
N ALA A 310 1.96 12.33 11.33
CA ALA A 310 1.78 13.31 10.26
C ALA A 310 2.02 14.73 10.77
N THR A 311 2.49 15.61 9.88
CA THR A 311 2.64 17.05 10.16
C THR A 311 1.57 17.89 9.46
N LEU A 312 1.06 18.89 10.19
CA LEU A 312 0.11 19.88 9.68
C LEU A 312 0.85 21.12 9.16
N ASP A 313 1.53 20.98 8.02
CA ASP A 313 2.14 22.11 7.32
C ASP A 313 1.33 22.50 6.06
N LEU A 314 0.95 23.77 5.99
CA LEU A 314 0.20 24.34 4.88
C LEU A 314 1.01 24.34 3.57
N SER A 315 2.33 24.51 3.66
CA SER A 315 3.21 24.50 2.48
C SER A 315 3.22 23.11 1.83
N LEU A 316 3.32 22.08 2.67
CA LEU A 316 3.26 20.69 2.26
C LEU A 316 1.87 20.29 1.75
N LEU A 317 0.80 20.77 2.39
CA LEU A 317 -0.57 20.57 1.90
C LEU A 317 -0.69 21.10 0.47
N PHE A 318 -0.22 22.33 0.21
CA PHE A 318 -0.25 22.92 -1.13
C PHE A 318 0.55 22.09 -2.14
N ALA A 319 1.77 21.68 -1.78
CA ALA A 319 2.58 20.80 -2.62
C ALA A 319 1.86 19.47 -2.92
N SER A 320 1.23 18.87 -1.90
CA SER A 320 0.47 17.61 -2.01
C SER A 320 -0.72 17.75 -2.95
N VAL A 321 -1.45 18.88 -2.90
CA VAL A 321 -2.54 19.20 -3.82
C VAL A 321 -2.02 19.30 -5.26
N CYS A 322 -0.90 20.00 -5.48
CA CYS A 322 -0.27 20.09 -6.79
C CYS A 322 0.16 18.71 -7.33
N CYS A 323 0.82 17.89 -6.51
CA CYS A 323 1.19 16.52 -6.87
C CYS A 323 -0.04 15.67 -7.23
N LEU A 324 -1.14 15.80 -6.49
CA LEU A 324 -2.39 15.09 -6.78
C LEU A 324 -3.01 15.55 -8.11
N ILE A 325 -3.01 16.85 -8.41
CA ILE A 325 -3.47 17.38 -9.71
C ILE A 325 -2.62 16.82 -10.85
N LEU A 326 -1.29 16.79 -10.69
CA LEU A 326 -0.38 16.22 -11.69
C LEU A 326 -0.59 14.72 -11.86
N PHE A 327 -0.88 13.99 -10.78
CA PHE A 327 -1.24 12.57 -10.86
C PHE A 327 -2.54 12.35 -11.63
N VAL A 328 -3.59 13.11 -11.33
CA VAL A 328 -4.87 13.05 -12.06
C VAL A 328 -4.65 13.40 -13.53
N LEU A 329 -3.83 14.42 -13.83
CA LEU A 329 -3.48 14.80 -15.19
C LEU A 329 -2.75 13.66 -15.93
N ALA A 330 -1.77 13.04 -15.28
CA ALA A 330 -1.05 11.88 -15.83
C ALA A 330 -2.04 10.79 -16.23
N ARG A 331 -2.98 10.43 -15.33
CA ARG A 331 -3.99 9.41 -15.61
C ARG A 331 -4.95 9.80 -16.72
N LEU A 332 -5.40 11.06 -16.77
CA LEU A 332 -6.27 11.54 -17.85
C LEU A 332 -5.57 11.46 -19.21
N LEU A 333 -4.29 11.81 -19.28
CA LEU A 333 -3.49 11.69 -20.51
C LEU A 333 -3.35 10.22 -20.93
N VAL A 334 -2.95 9.35 -20.00
CA VAL A 334 -2.81 7.90 -20.26
C VAL A 334 -4.15 7.30 -20.70
N ALA A 335 -5.24 7.61 -20.01
CA ALA A 335 -6.60 7.17 -20.36
C ALA A 335 -7.07 7.74 -21.71
N HIS A 336 -6.64 8.95 -22.07
CA HIS A 336 -6.95 9.52 -23.38
C HIS A 336 -6.28 8.72 -24.51
N PHE A 337 -4.96 8.54 -24.42
CA PHE A 337 -4.13 7.88 -25.43
C PHE A 337 -4.39 6.38 -25.49
N LEU A 338 -4.23 5.65 -24.38
CA LEU A 338 -4.48 4.20 -24.34
C LEU A 338 -5.97 3.86 -24.49
N GLY A 339 -6.87 4.75 -24.03
CA GLY A 339 -8.30 4.54 -24.20
C GLY A 339 -8.76 4.57 -25.67
N TYR A 340 -7.97 5.16 -26.58
CA TYR A 340 -8.22 5.03 -28.02
C TYR A 340 -7.99 3.59 -28.49
N PHE A 341 -6.86 2.98 -28.12
CA PHE A 341 -6.54 1.59 -28.43
C PHE A 341 -7.50 0.59 -27.77
N LEU A 342 -7.99 0.92 -26.57
CA LEU A 342 -8.93 0.10 -25.82
C LEU A 342 -10.40 0.28 -26.24
N LYS A 343 -10.68 1.17 -27.22
CA LYS A 343 -12.03 1.50 -27.70
C LYS A 343 -12.97 1.88 -26.54
N LEU A 344 -12.48 2.76 -25.66
CA LEU A 344 -13.22 3.32 -24.54
C LEU A 344 -13.99 4.57 -24.96
N THR A 345 -15.20 4.72 -24.43
CA THR A 345 -16.02 5.92 -24.59
C THR A 345 -15.43 7.12 -23.86
N LYS A 346 -15.85 8.35 -24.21
CA LYS A 346 -15.38 9.57 -23.53
C LYS A 346 -15.65 9.53 -22.02
N ASN A 347 -16.82 9.02 -21.61
CA ASN A 347 -17.19 8.89 -20.20
C ASN A 347 -16.31 7.86 -19.49
N GLU A 348 -16.00 6.72 -20.12
CA GLU A 348 -15.10 5.71 -19.55
C GLU A 348 -13.67 6.25 -19.38
N LYS A 349 -13.15 7.01 -20.35
CA LYS A 349 -11.82 7.63 -20.25
C LYS A 349 -11.73 8.61 -19.08
N ILE A 350 -12.73 9.47 -18.94
CA ILE A 350 -12.81 10.45 -17.84
C ILE A 350 -12.98 9.72 -16.50
N LEU A 351 -13.82 8.69 -16.44
CA LEU A 351 -14.03 7.89 -15.24
C LEU A 351 -12.73 7.21 -14.78
N ILE A 352 -11.99 6.57 -15.69
CA ILE A 352 -10.70 5.95 -15.36
C ILE A 352 -9.70 7.00 -14.86
N GLY A 353 -9.62 8.15 -15.53
CA GLY A 353 -8.67 9.21 -15.15
C GLY A 353 -8.98 9.88 -13.81
N LEU A 354 -10.26 10.01 -13.45
CA LEU A 354 -10.69 10.69 -12.23
C LEU A 354 -10.87 9.77 -11.02
N MET A 355 -10.98 8.45 -11.21
CA MET A 355 -11.10 7.46 -10.13
C MET A 355 -9.74 7.20 -9.46
N VAL A 356 -9.20 8.25 -8.86
CA VAL A 356 -7.93 8.28 -8.14
C VAL A 356 -8.20 8.10 -6.65
N SER A 357 -7.80 6.97 -6.10
CA SER A 357 -7.93 6.70 -4.67
C SER A 357 -6.65 6.08 -4.15
N SER A 358 -5.81 6.90 -3.53
CA SER A 358 -4.60 6.41 -2.89
C SER A 358 -5.00 5.50 -1.74
N GLY A 359 -4.51 4.26 -1.81
CA GLY A 359 -4.82 3.21 -0.86
C GLY A 359 -3.67 2.91 0.08
N PHE A 360 -3.76 1.72 0.67
CA PHE A 360 -2.76 1.20 1.59
C PHE A 360 -1.36 1.07 0.99
N SER A 361 -1.23 0.79 -0.32
CA SER A 361 0.08 0.73 -0.98
C SER A 361 0.84 2.04 -0.88
N VAL A 362 0.19 3.18 -1.13
CA VAL A 362 0.81 4.52 -1.08
C VAL A 362 1.30 4.81 0.34
N ALA A 363 0.46 4.50 1.33
CA ALA A 363 0.81 4.70 2.73
C ALA A 363 2.01 3.84 3.15
N LEU A 364 2.07 2.56 2.77
CA LEU A 364 3.22 1.70 3.05
C LEU A 364 4.49 2.14 2.33
N THR A 365 4.42 2.38 1.01
CA THR A 365 5.60 2.72 0.21
C THR A 365 6.20 4.06 0.64
N SER A 366 5.38 4.97 1.17
CA SER A 366 5.84 6.23 1.76
C SER A 366 6.73 6.07 2.99
N GLN A 367 6.70 4.93 3.67
CA GLN A 367 7.56 4.64 4.83
C GLN A 367 8.90 4.02 4.44
N LEU A 368 9.01 3.47 3.22
CA LEU A 368 10.24 2.82 2.78
C LEU A 368 11.46 3.75 2.78
N PRO A 369 11.39 5.02 2.32
CA PRO A 369 12.53 5.93 2.41
C PRO A 369 13.11 6.03 3.82
N ARG A 370 12.26 6.11 4.84
CA ARG A 370 12.66 6.15 6.26
C ARG A 370 13.25 4.82 6.76
N ILE A 371 12.76 3.69 6.25
CA ILE A 371 13.28 2.37 6.61
C ILE A 371 14.68 2.15 6.04
N TYR A 372 14.89 2.59 4.79
CA TYR A 372 16.15 2.40 4.08
C TYR A 372 17.18 3.52 4.34
N ASP A 373 16.73 4.70 4.78
CA ASP A 373 17.58 5.82 5.18
C ASP A 373 17.22 6.34 6.59
N PRO A 374 17.45 5.55 7.64
CA PRO A 374 17.10 5.94 9.01
C PRO A 374 17.94 7.10 9.53
N GLU A 375 19.15 7.29 9.00
CA GLU A 375 20.08 8.35 9.42
C GLU A 375 19.95 9.65 8.61
N GLY A 376 19.12 9.66 7.55
CA GLY A 376 18.92 10.84 6.70
C GLY A 376 20.16 11.21 5.88
N GLN A 377 20.92 10.21 5.44
CA GLN A 377 22.13 10.42 4.65
C GLN A 377 21.86 10.46 3.14
N LEU A 378 20.76 9.85 2.69
CA LEU A 378 20.39 9.70 1.28
C LEU A 378 19.34 10.74 0.87
N PHE A 379 18.39 11.06 1.74
CA PHE A 379 17.31 12.03 1.48
C PHE A 379 17.40 13.25 2.39
N THR A 380 16.94 14.38 1.89
CA THR A 380 16.90 15.65 2.65
C THR A 380 16.01 15.55 3.90
N ASP A 381 14.84 14.93 3.76
CA ASP A 381 13.96 14.52 4.85
C ASP A 381 13.22 13.22 4.50
N PRO A 382 13.66 12.05 5.00
CA PRO A 382 12.97 10.78 4.76
C PRO A 382 11.52 10.74 5.26
N GLY A 383 11.16 11.60 6.24
CA GLY A 383 9.81 11.69 6.78
C GLY A 383 8.82 12.41 5.87
N ILE A 384 9.30 13.21 4.91
CA ILE A 384 8.43 14.05 4.07
C ILE A 384 7.49 13.23 3.19
N PHE A 385 7.96 12.07 2.70
CA PHE A 385 7.18 11.15 1.87
C PHE A 385 5.91 10.67 2.58
N ALA A 386 6.02 10.37 3.89
CA ALA A 386 4.90 9.98 4.73
C ALA A 386 3.84 11.09 4.80
N ASN A 387 4.29 12.34 5.00
CA ASN A 387 3.40 13.48 5.13
C ASN A 387 2.68 13.79 3.82
N PHE A 388 3.37 13.72 2.67
CA PHE A 388 2.73 13.77 1.35
C PHE A 388 1.68 12.66 1.20
N ALA A 389 2.01 11.43 1.56
CA ALA A 389 1.11 10.29 1.43
C ALA A 389 -0.17 10.46 2.26
N VAL A 390 -0.08 11.02 3.47
CA VAL A 390 -1.26 11.32 4.32
C VAL A 390 -2.21 12.26 3.59
N TRP A 391 -1.73 13.43 3.15
CA TRP A 391 -2.57 14.42 2.49
C TRP A 391 -3.15 13.94 1.16
N ILE A 392 -2.32 13.27 0.35
CA ILE A 392 -2.74 12.71 -0.93
C ILE A 392 -3.78 11.61 -0.73
N THR A 393 -3.63 10.76 0.30
CA THR A 393 -4.61 9.73 0.64
C THR A 393 -5.96 10.34 1.03
N LEU A 394 -5.97 11.35 1.89
CA LEU A 394 -7.19 12.06 2.27
C LEU A 394 -7.88 12.70 1.05
N LEU A 395 -7.14 13.49 0.27
CA LEU A 395 -7.69 14.27 -0.83
C LEU A 395 -8.14 13.38 -2.01
N SER A 396 -7.38 12.35 -2.35
CA SER A 396 -7.75 11.42 -3.45
C SER A 396 -9.06 10.69 -3.17
N ILE A 397 -9.28 10.23 -1.94
CA ILE A 397 -10.54 9.57 -1.56
C ILE A 397 -11.72 10.54 -1.71
N LEU A 398 -11.57 11.80 -1.29
CA LEU A 398 -12.60 12.82 -1.48
C LEU A 398 -12.93 13.06 -2.96
N ILE A 399 -11.90 13.13 -3.82
CA ILE A 399 -12.09 13.25 -5.27
C ILE A 399 -12.87 12.04 -5.81
N SER A 400 -12.44 10.82 -5.48
CA SER A 400 -13.10 9.60 -5.95
C SER A 400 -14.56 9.52 -5.50
N LEU A 401 -14.87 9.86 -4.25
CA LEU A 401 -16.25 9.89 -3.75
C LEU A 401 -17.11 10.91 -4.51
N GLY A 402 -16.57 12.10 -4.77
CA GLY A 402 -17.24 13.11 -5.59
C GLY A 402 -17.53 12.62 -7.01
N VAL A 403 -16.55 11.96 -7.64
CA VAL A 403 -16.71 11.35 -8.97
C VAL A 403 -17.77 10.26 -8.94
N SER A 404 -17.76 9.39 -7.93
CA SER A 404 -18.77 8.34 -7.74
C SER A 404 -20.18 8.91 -7.67
N MET A 405 -20.40 9.98 -6.90
CA MET A 405 -21.71 10.62 -6.78
C MET A 405 -22.19 11.24 -8.11
N ILE A 406 -21.29 11.91 -8.85
CA ILE A 406 -21.63 12.54 -10.14
C ILE A 406 -22.00 11.48 -11.18
N PHE A 407 -21.21 10.41 -11.29
CA PHE A 407 -21.45 9.36 -12.30
C PHE A 407 -22.65 8.47 -11.98
N ARG A 408 -22.96 8.25 -10.69
CA ARG A 408 -24.23 7.61 -10.28
C ARG A 408 -25.44 8.44 -10.70
N LYS A 409 -25.42 9.76 -10.48
CA LYS A 409 -26.49 10.67 -10.94
C LYS A 409 -26.67 10.69 -12.46
N ARG A 410 -25.62 10.44 -13.23
CA ARG A 410 -25.65 10.39 -14.71
C ARG A 410 -26.14 9.04 -15.27
N GLY A 411 -26.49 8.06 -14.44
CA GLY A 411 -26.97 6.75 -14.89
C GLY A 411 -25.90 5.89 -15.59
N VAL A 412 -24.62 6.22 -15.42
CA VAL A 412 -23.49 5.52 -16.06
C VAL A 412 -22.99 4.36 -15.19
N ALA A 413 -23.41 4.29 -13.92
CA ALA A 413 -23.09 3.22 -12.98
C ALA A 413 -24.33 2.38 -12.67
N PRO A 414 -24.18 1.07 -12.42
CA PRO A 414 -25.28 0.27 -11.88
C PRO A 414 -25.72 0.85 -10.53
N VAL A 415 -27.03 0.93 -10.32
CA VAL A 415 -27.60 1.22 -9.00
C VAL A 415 -27.25 0.01 -8.12
N ALA A 416 -26.53 0.26 -7.03
CA ALA A 416 -26.16 -0.77 -6.05
C ALA A 416 -27.39 -1.37 -5.37
#